data_AF-A0A4Z1CJZ3-F1
#
_entry.id   AF-A0A4Z1CJZ3-F1
#
_cell.length_a   1.000
_cell.length_b   1.000
_cell.length_c   1.000
_cell.angle_alpha   90.00
_cell.angle_beta   90.00
_cell.angle_gamma   90.00
#
_symmetry.space_group_name_H-M   'P 1'
#
loop_
_entity.id
_entity.type
_entity.pdbx_description
1 polymer ?
#
loop_
_entity_poly.entity_id
_entity_poly.type
_entity_poly.pdbx_seq_one_letter_code
_entity_poly.pdbx_strand_id
1 'polypeptide(L)'
;MITALAQHATPQVRADNLTRFGRALLGAPAEAAEVLGALAGISSVGAVEERMSHLLGAALDEARMARENGRQNGTIFIDHLEAHLGGLVEAGGLTFKGSLAVSETWVRAGLTPPESLALREDAINEALESSTDPADLDALLDNLNGPLMQADGGSSALHAMFAAMLPTMPAGARQALVRVAVGRPPEIYAELGCGWLLDTNAEIRSGAVEGLANRLASGRLSAEVLARLTILRSWMADAVLRDRLDGLVRDAMRNGIARAISEPERKLHRIVASLVDGSGAQSMAATVQKGSSRSVAVVLLKQGFGVKDAYVLPCDSATEQRAIMARITDEIEAFDVSAAYMAEAIGLALAEGLEAALAPVPGLVDVVQSCGLAGLRPLPSSVEAILELADP
;
A
#
# COMPACT_ATOMS: atom_id res chain seq x y z
N MET A 1 6.93 -25.54 19.64
CA MET A 1 7.09 -24.68 18.45
C MET A 1 7.29 -23.21 18.87
N ILE A 2 6.32 -22.61 19.56
CA ILE A 2 6.39 -21.23 20.12
C ILE A 2 7.61 -21.01 21.04
N THR A 3 8.00 -22.02 21.82
CA THR A 3 9.14 -21.96 22.75
C THR A 3 10.50 -21.85 22.04
N ALA A 4 10.61 -22.31 20.79
CA ALA A 4 11.87 -22.26 20.03
C ALA A 4 12.18 -20.85 19.50
N LEU A 5 11.15 -20.01 19.27
CA LEU A 5 11.31 -18.61 18.84
C LEU A 5 11.84 -17.69 19.95
N ALA A 6 11.73 -18.09 21.22
CA ALA A 6 12.01 -17.24 22.37
C ALA A 6 13.48 -17.28 22.84
N GLN A 7 14.30 -18.21 22.35
CA GLN A 7 15.66 -18.42 22.87
C GLN A 7 16.70 -17.68 22.01
N HIS A 8 17.07 -16.47 22.45
CA HIS A 8 18.29 -15.70 22.13
C HIS A 8 18.85 -15.80 20.70
N ALA A 9 18.04 -15.46 19.69
CA ALA A 9 18.52 -15.25 18.33
C ALA A 9 18.73 -13.75 18.03
N THR A 10 19.82 -13.41 17.35
CA THR A 10 20.04 -12.10 16.69
C THR A 10 18.94 -11.84 15.65
N PRO A 11 18.66 -10.57 15.25
CA PRO A 11 17.58 -10.25 14.30
C PRO A 11 17.59 -11.10 13.01
N GLN A 12 18.76 -11.36 12.45
CA GLN A 12 18.93 -12.16 11.23
C GLN A 12 18.59 -13.65 11.45
N VAL A 13 19.09 -14.25 12.53
CA VAL A 13 18.72 -15.63 12.94
C VAL A 13 17.22 -15.74 13.27
N ARG A 14 16.59 -14.67 13.77
CA ARG A 14 15.12 -14.64 13.93
C ARG A 14 14.40 -14.64 12.59
N ALA A 15 14.88 -13.87 11.61
CA ALA A 15 14.30 -13.82 10.27
C ALA A 15 14.41 -15.20 9.57
N ASP A 16 15.60 -15.81 9.56
CA ASP A 16 15.82 -17.14 8.96
C ASP A 16 14.96 -18.22 9.62
N ASN A 17 14.82 -18.16 10.95
CA ASN A 17 13.94 -19.06 11.68
C ASN A 17 12.47 -18.84 11.31
N LEU A 18 12.00 -17.60 11.23
CA LEU A 18 10.63 -17.27 10.83
C LEU A 18 10.33 -17.76 9.40
N THR A 19 11.23 -17.54 8.44
CA THR A 19 11.11 -18.07 7.08
C THR A 19 10.99 -19.59 7.07
N ARG A 20 11.85 -20.29 7.84
CA ARG A 20 11.77 -21.76 7.97
C ARG A 20 10.45 -22.23 8.56
N PHE A 21 9.93 -21.53 9.57
CA PHE A 21 8.63 -21.84 10.16
C PHE A 21 7.48 -21.55 9.20
N GLY A 22 7.52 -20.42 8.48
CA GLY A 22 6.54 -20.07 7.46
C GLY A 22 6.41 -21.17 6.41
N ARG A 23 7.54 -21.68 5.90
CA ARG A 23 7.55 -22.82 4.95
C ARG A 23 7.00 -24.12 5.55
N ALA A 24 7.28 -24.38 6.82
CA ALA A 24 6.75 -25.57 7.49
C ALA A 24 5.23 -25.48 7.65
N LEU A 25 4.71 -24.32 8.08
CA LEU A 25 3.26 -24.06 8.20
C LEU A 25 2.56 -24.06 6.83
N LEU A 26 3.19 -23.54 5.78
CA LEU A 26 2.68 -23.62 4.41
C LEU A 26 2.42 -25.08 3.98
N GLY A 27 3.25 -26.03 4.45
CA GLY A 27 3.05 -27.46 4.24
C GLY A 27 2.05 -28.13 5.20
N ALA A 28 1.49 -27.38 6.14
CA ALA A 28 0.64 -27.84 7.23
C ALA A 28 -0.60 -26.91 7.40
N PRO A 29 -1.53 -26.86 6.42
CA PRO A 29 -2.64 -25.90 6.42
C PRO A 29 -3.59 -26.04 7.61
N ALA A 30 -3.79 -27.25 8.13
CA ALA A 30 -4.67 -27.50 9.27
C ALA A 30 -4.12 -26.85 10.55
N GLU A 31 -2.81 -26.96 10.79
CA GLU A 31 -2.13 -26.34 11.92
C GLU A 31 -2.12 -24.80 11.79
N ALA A 32 -1.99 -24.28 10.57
CA ALA A 32 -2.14 -22.85 10.31
C ALA A 32 -3.57 -22.35 10.59
N ALA A 33 -4.59 -23.15 10.24
CA ALA A 33 -5.98 -22.85 10.55
C ALA A 33 -6.26 -22.84 12.07
N GLU A 34 -5.64 -23.74 12.85
CA GLU A 34 -5.72 -23.69 14.31
C GLU A 34 -5.13 -22.40 14.90
N VAL A 35 -3.97 -21.95 14.38
CA VAL A 35 -3.35 -20.68 14.80
C VAL A 35 -4.25 -19.50 14.44
N LEU A 36 -4.85 -19.51 13.25
CA LEU A 36 -5.83 -18.51 12.82
C LEU A 36 -7.05 -18.48 13.74
N GLY A 37 -7.63 -19.63 14.08
CA GLY A 37 -8.77 -19.72 15.00
C GLY A 37 -8.44 -19.19 16.40
N ALA A 38 -7.26 -19.52 16.93
CA ALA A 38 -6.80 -18.98 18.20
C ALA A 38 -6.62 -17.46 18.15
N LEU A 39 -6.10 -16.91 17.04
CA LEU A 39 -5.92 -15.47 16.84
C LEU A 39 -7.25 -14.73 16.66
N ALA A 40 -8.20 -15.31 15.93
CA ALA A 40 -9.54 -14.75 15.72
C ALA A 40 -10.36 -14.61 17.01
N GLY A 41 -10.10 -15.48 18.00
CA GLY A 41 -10.80 -15.51 19.29
C GLY A 41 -10.19 -14.65 20.40
N ILE A 42 -9.09 -13.92 20.16
CA ILE A 42 -8.38 -13.23 21.25
C ILE A 42 -9.21 -12.10 21.87
N SER A 43 -9.10 -11.90 23.18
CA SER A 43 -9.74 -10.78 23.90
C SER A 43 -8.72 -9.75 24.43
N SER A 44 -7.43 -10.06 24.36
CA SER A 44 -6.31 -9.21 24.77
C SER A 44 -5.08 -9.50 23.92
N VAL A 45 -4.20 -8.51 23.78
CA VAL A 45 -2.89 -8.70 23.12
C VAL A 45 -1.86 -8.96 24.20
N GLY A 46 -1.16 -10.08 24.08
CA GLY A 46 -0.03 -10.45 24.92
C GLY A 46 1.06 -11.12 24.09
N ALA A 47 2.13 -11.54 24.77
CA ALA A 47 3.31 -12.08 24.10
C ALA A 47 3.03 -13.39 23.34
N VAL A 48 1.99 -14.15 23.68
CA VAL A 48 1.61 -15.38 22.97
C VAL A 48 0.92 -15.02 21.66
N GLU A 49 -0.02 -14.07 21.71
CA GLU A 49 -0.79 -13.58 20.57
C GLU A 49 0.11 -12.92 19.52
N GLU A 50 1.07 -12.11 19.96
CA GLU A 50 2.09 -11.53 19.08
C GLU A 50 2.90 -12.62 18.35
N ARG A 51 3.28 -13.69 19.06
CA ARG A 51 4.00 -14.82 18.43
C ARG A 51 3.12 -15.58 17.44
N MET A 52 1.84 -15.77 17.75
CA MET A 52 0.89 -16.39 16.82
C MET A 52 0.74 -15.54 15.55
N SER A 53 0.57 -14.23 15.67
CA SER A 53 0.55 -13.30 14.54
C SER A 53 1.83 -13.36 13.71
N HIS A 54 3.01 -13.38 14.33
CA HIS A 54 4.28 -13.51 13.59
C HIS A 54 4.40 -14.85 12.84
N LEU A 55 4.00 -15.96 13.46
CA LEU A 55 4.04 -17.28 12.83
C LEU A 55 3.09 -17.37 11.64
N LEU A 56 1.84 -16.94 11.83
CA LEU A 56 0.84 -16.93 10.77
C LEU A 56 1.23 -15.97 9.64
N GLY A 57 1.74 -14.78 9.97
CA GLY A 57 2.23 -13.81 9.00
C GLY A 57 3.37 -14.35 8.15
N ALA A 58 4.33 -15.08 8.74
CA ALA A 58 5.41 -15.71 8.00
C ALA A 58 4.91 -16.81 7.04
N ALA A 59 3.89 -17.57 7.44
CA ALA A 59 3.27 -18.59 6.57
C ALA A 59 2.49 -17.95 5.41
N LEU A 60 1.74 -16.88 5.67
CA LEU A 60 1.02 -16.11 4.66
C LEU A 60 1.97 -15.43 3.67
N ASP A 61 3.11 -14.90 4.14
CA ASP A 61 4.12 -14.29 3.26
C ASP A 61 4.72 -15.33 2.31
N GLU A 62 5.10 -16.52 2.82
CA GLU A 62 5.57 -17.63 1.99
C GLU A 62 4.47 -18.11 1.01
N ALA A 63 3.22 -18.17 1.45
CA ALA A 63 2.09 -18.54 0.59
C ALA A 63 1.87 -17.50 -0.52
N ARG A 64 1.92 -16.21 -0.19
CA ARG A 64 1.86 -15.09 -1.14
C ARG A 64 2.98 -15.20 -2.15
N MET A 65 4.23 -15.33 -1.71
CA MET A 65 5.39 -15.49 -2.59
C MET A 65 5.28 -16.72 -3.50
N ALA A 66 4.76 -17.84 -2.99
CA ALA A 66 4.52 -19.03 -3.79
C ALA A 66 3.47 -18.75 -4.88
N ARG A 67 2.34 -18.13 -4.52
CA ARG A 67 1.27 -17.75 -5.46
C ARG A 67 1.76 -16.79 -6.54
N GLU A 68 2.50 -15.75 -6.16
CA GLU A 68 3.04 -14.76 -7.10
C GLU A 68 4.08 -15.32 -8.07
N ASN A 69 4.73 -16.44 -7.71
CA ASN A 69 5.65 -17.17 -8.58
C ASN A 69 4.96 -18.34 -9.30
N GLY A 70 3.62 -18.33 -9.40
CA GLY A 70 2.84 -19.31 -10.15
C GLY A 70 2.72 -20.68 -9.49
N ARG A 71 3.05 -20.82 -8.21
CA ARG A 71 2.95 -22.10 -7.49
C ARG A 71 1.57 -22.26 -6.85
N GLN A 72 0.87 -23.32 -7.23
CA GLN A 72 -0.51 -23.59 -6.80
C GLN A 72 -0.66 -23.80 -5.28
N ASN A 73 0.40 -24.26 -4.60
CA ASN A 73 0.35 -24.49 -3.16
C ASN A 73 0.10 -23.19 -2.36
N GLY A 74 0.60 -22.04 -2.84
CA GLY A 74 0.34 -20.74 -2.24
C GLY A 74 -1.15 -20.37 -2.29
N THR A 75 -1.76 -20.53 -3.46
CA THR A 75 -3.21 -20.31 -3.66
C THR A 75 -4.04 -21.23 -2.76
N ILE A 76 -3.77 -22.54 -2.81
CA ILE A 76 -4.51 -23.52 -2.01
C ILE A 76 -4.44 -23.21 -0.51
N PHE A 77 -3.27 -22.79 -0.01
CA PHE A 77 -3.09 -22.44 1.39
C PHE A 77 -3.90 -21.20 1.80
N ILE A 78 -3.84 -20.13 0.99
CA ILE A 78 -4.60 -18.89 1.27
C ILE A 78 -6.10 -19.18 1.22
N ASP A 79 -6.58 -19.85 0.17
CA ASP A 79 -8.00 -20.21 0.00
C ASP A 79 -8.50 -21.07 1.18
N HIS A 80 -7.66 -21.98 1.69
CA HIS A 80 -7.98 -22.80 2.85
C HIS A 80 -8.17 -21.97 4.12
N LEU A 81 -7.27 -21.01 4.38
CA LEU A 81 -7.38 -20.14 5.55
C LEU A 81 -8.56 -19.18 5.44
N GLU A 82 -8.83 -18.64 4.26
CA GLU A 82 -10.00 -17.78 4.02
C GLU A 82 -11.32 -18.55 4.21
N ALA A 83 -11.40 -19.79 3.73
CA ALA A 83 -12.55 -20.65 3.97
C ALA A 83 -12.72 -20.98 5.46
N HIS A 84 -11.62 -21.27 6.17
CA HIS A 84 -11.66 -21.51 7.62
C HIS A 84 -12.14 -20.27 8.39
N LEU A 85 -11.64 -19.08 8.03
CA LEU A 85 -12.08 -17.81 8.60
C LEU A 85 -13.58 -17.58 8.39
N GLY A 86 -14.09 -17.86 7.19
CA GLY A 86 -15.54 -17.80 6.91
C GLY A 86 -16.34 -18.68 7.88
N GLY A 87 -15.91 -19.92 8.10
CA GLY A 87 -16.54 -20.82 9.07
C GLY A 87 -16.48 -20.33 10.52
N LEU A 88 -15.36 -19.70 10.93
CA LEU A 88 -15.24 -19.09 12.27
C LEU A 88 -16.21 -17.92 12.46
N VAL A 89 -16.38 -17.10 11.43
CA VAL A 89 -17.31 -15.96 11.45
C VAL A 89 -18.75 -16.44 11.57
N GLU A 90 -19.16 -17.45 10.78
CA GLU A 90 -20.49 -18.06 10.88
C GLU A 90 -20.76 -18.67 12.27
N ALA A 91 -19.72 -19.22 12.91
CA ALA A 91 -19.80 -19.79 14.25
C ALA A 91 -19.73 -18.74 15.39
N GLY A 92 -19.57 -17.45 15.08
CA GLY A 92 -19.43 -16.39 16.08
C GLY A 92 -18.09 -16.40 16.83
N GLY A 93 -17.06 -17.00 16.24
CA GLY A 93 -15.72 -17.12 16.83
C GLY A 93 -14.80 -15.90 16.65
N LEU A 94 -15.27 -14.86 15.94
CA LEU A 94 -14.47 -13.67 15.65
C LEU A 94 -14.76 -12.54 16.65
N THR A 95 -13.76 -12.15 17.44
CA THR A 95 -13.85 -10.97 18.30
C THR A 95 -13.40 -9.70 17.57
N PHE A 96 -13.69 -8.51 18.11
CA PHE A 96 -13.17 -7.25 17.56
C PHE A 96 -11.63 -7.23 17.49
N LYS A 97 -10.96 -7.58 18.59
CA LYS A 97 -9.49 -7.60 18.64
C LYS A 97 -8.89 -8.70 17.77
N GLY A 98 -9.57 -9.84 17.67
CA GLY A 98 -9.18 -10.92 16.78
C GLY A 98 -9.30 -10.52 15.31
N SER A 99 -10.38 -9.83 14.93
CA SER A 99 -10.54 -9.29 13.57
C SER A 99 -9.39 -8.33 13.22
N LEU A 100 -9.05 -7.41 14.12
CA LEU A 100 -7.92 -6.50 13.91
C LEU A 100 -6.58 -7.25 13.82
N ALA A 101 -6.30 -8.18 14.73
CA ALA A 101 -5.04 -8.93 14.73
C ALA A 101 -4.88 -9.81 13.48
N VAL A 102 -5.97 -10.44 13.02
CA VAL A 102 -5.97 -11.22 11.77
C VAL A 102 -5.76 -10.29 10.57
N SER A 103 -6.47 -9.16 10.51
CA SER A 103 -6.30 -8.15 9.46
C SER A 103 -4.86 -7.64 9.37
N GLU A 104 -4.26 -7.24 10.50
CA GLU A 104 -2.85 -6.82 10.60
C GLU A 104 -1.89 -7.90 10.09
N THR A 105 -2.20 -9.17 10.35
CA THR A 105 -1.37 -10.30 9.93
C THR A 105 -1.41 -10.49 8.40
N TRP A 106 -2.58 -10.32 7.77
CA TRP A 106 -2.71 -10.32 6.30
C TRP A 106 -1.97 -9.13 5.67
N VAL A 107 -2.20 -7.93 6.19
CA VAL A 107 -1.55 -6.70 5.68
C VAL A 107 -0.03 -6.82 5.76
N ARG A 108 0.50 -7.28 6.90
CA ARG A 108 1.95 -7.47 7.09
C ARG A 108 2.53 -8.50 6.13
N ALA A 109 1.75 -9.50 5.75
CA ALA A 109 2.14 -10.49 4.74
C ALA A 109 2.01 -9.97 3.29
N GLY A 110 1.56 -8.72 3.08
CA GLY A 110 1.33 -8.14 1.75
C GLY A 110 0.08 -8.69 1.06
N LEU A 111 -0.90 -9.17 1.83
CA LEU A 111 -2.18 -9.68 1.33
C LEU A 111 -3.31 -8.72 1.65
N THR A 112 -4.33 -8.68 0.78
CA THR A 112 -5.60 -8.00 1.07
C THR A 112 -6.36 -8.81 2.12
N PRO A 113 -6.74 -8.22 3.27
CA PRO A 113 -7.51 -8.95 4.27
C PRO A 113 -8.89 -9.38 3.73
N PRO A 114 -9.41 -10.56 4.10
CA PRO A 114 -10.68 -11.06 3.57
C PRO A 114 -11.88 -10.23 4.04
N GLU A 115 -12.86 -10.02 3.16
CA GLU A 115 -14.09 -9.27 3.48
C GLU A 115 -14.89 -9.88 4.65
N SER A 116 -14.71 -11.18 4.92
CA SER A 116 -15.33 -11.86 6.07
C SER A 116 -14.85 -11.33 7.42
N LEU A 117 -13.75 -10.57 7.48
CA LEU A 117 -13.30 -9.90 8.70
C LEU A 117 -14.20 -8.73 9.12
N ALA A 118 -14.98 -8.20 8.19
CA ALA A 118 -15.92 -7.13 8.47
C ALA A 118 -16.89 -7.57 9.57
N LEU A 119 -16.80 -6.92 10.72
CA LEU A 119 -17.74 -7.16 11.81
C LEU A 119 -19.12 -6.67 11.37
N ARG A 120 -20.16 -7.34 11.86
CA ARG A 120 -21.53 -6.88 11.64
C ARG A 120 -21.73 -5.52 12.33
N GLU A 121 -22.63 -4.70 11.77
CA GLU A 121 -22.93 -3.36 12.29
C GLU A 121 -23.39 -3.37 13.75
N ASP A 122 -24.13 -4.40 14.18
CA ASP A 122 -24.55 -4.62 15.57
C ASP A 122 -23.37 -4.91 16.50
N ALA A 123 -22.42 -5.74 16.10
CA ALA A 123 -21.21 -6.02 16.89
C ALA A 123 -20.29 -4.81 17.05
N ILE A 124 -20.24 -3.93 16.04
CA ILE A 124 -19.53 -2.65 16.13
C ILE A 124 -20.28 -1.69 17.06
N ASN A 125 -21.61 -1.59 16.92
CA ASN A 125 -22.41 -0.76 17.80
C ASN A 125 -22.35 -1.25 19.24
N GLU A 126 -22.31 -2.56 19.54
CA GLU A 126 -22.12 -3.06 20.92
C GLU A 126 -20.72 -2.76 21.46
N ALA A 127 -19.68 -2.88 20.64
CA ALA A 127 -18.31 -2.50 21.03
C ALA A 127 -18.19 -0.98 21.25
N LEU A 128 -18.87 -0.19 20.40
CA LEU A 128 -18.94 1.26 20.46
C LEU A 128 -19.98 1.77 21.45
N GLU A 129 -20.98 1.02 21.92
CA GLU A 129 -21.98 1.49 22.88
C GLU A 129 -21.35 1.73 24.27
N SER A 130 -20.14 1.21 24.48
CA SER A 130 -19.25 1.62 25.57
C SER A 130 -18.58 3.00 25.38
N SER A 131 -18.82 3.65 24.23
CA SER A 131 -18.12 4.81 23.65
C SER A 131 -18.84 5.34 22.38
N THR A 132 -20.05 5.93 22.45
CA THR A 132 -20.59 6.61 21.24
C THR A 132 -21.39 7.89 21.51
N ASP A 133 -20.73 9.00 21.21
CA ASP A 133 -21.24 10.21 20.57
C ASP A 133 -20.55 10.33 19.17
N PRO A 134 -21.17 10.83 18.09
CA PRO A 134 -20.48 11.22 16.86
C PRO A 134 -19.20 12.07 17.04
N ALA A 135 -19.08 12.78 18.16
CA ALA A 135 -17.83 13.43 18.59
C ALA A 135 -16.66 12.44 18.81
N ASP A 136 -16.94 11.15 19.04
CA ASP A 136 -15.95 10.12 19.35
C ASP A 136 -15.15 9.65 18.13
N LEU A 137 -15.68 9.78 16.91
CA LEU A 137 -14.91 9.45 15.70
C LEU A 137 -13.86 10.53 15.41
N ASP A 138 -14.24 11.79 15.54
CA ASP A 138 -13.30 12.92 15.48
C ASP A 138 -12.30 12.81 16.63
N ALA A 139 -12.73 12.44 17.85
CA ALA A 139 -11.84 12.21 18.99
C ALA A 139 -10.89 11.01 18.78
N LEU A 140 -11.33 9.90 18.17
CA LEU A 140 -10.49 8.76 17.82
C LEU A 140 -9.44 9.17 16.79
N LEU A 141 -9.84 9.89 15.75
CA LEU A 141 -8.92 10.43 14.75
C LEU A 141 -8.00 11.52 15.34
N ASP A 142 -8.45 12.30 16.33
CA ASP A 142 -7.63 13.28 17.06
C ASP A 142 -6.60 12.62 17.98
N ASN A 143 -6.99 11.54 18.67
CA ASN A 143 -6.08 10.73 19.47
C ASN A 143 -4.99 10.08 18.61
N LEU A 144 -5.32 9.76 17.35
CA LEU A 144 -4.34 9.28 16.36
C LEU A 144 -3.43 10.39 15.84
N ASN A 145 -3.86 11.66 15.78
CA ASN A 145 -3.03 12.76 15.24
C ASN A 145 -1.67 12.92 15.95
N GLY A 146 -1.62 12.76 17.27
CA GLY A 146 -0.39 12.96 18.05
C GLY A 146 0.75 12.04 17.63
N PRO A 147 0.57 10.70 17.68
CA PRO A 147 1.54 9.74 17.16
C PRO A 147 1.87 9.93 15.67
N LEU A 148 0.88 10.35 14.86
CA LEU A 148 1.04 10.50 13.41
C LEU A 148 1.89 11.70 12.99
N MET A 149 1.83 12.81 13.73
CA MET A 149 2.66 14.00 13.48
C MET A 149 4.11 13.81 13.91
N GLN A 150 4.39 12.77 14.71
CA GLN A 150 5.72 12.46 15.24
C GLN A 150 6.36 11.23 14.56
N ALA A 151 5.65 10.56 13.65
CA ALA A 151 6.16 9.43 12.91
C ALA A 151 6.94 9.91 11.68
N ASP A 152 8.22 9.53 11.58
CA ASP A 152 9.08 9.79 10.41
C ASP A 152 8.52 9.19 9.09
N GLY A 153 7.49 8.33 9.16
CA GLY A 153 6.90 7.62 8.01
C GLY A 153 5.74 8.31 7.29
N GLY A 154 5.31 9.51 7.72
CA GLY A 154 4.33 10.33 6.99
C GLY A 154 3.02 9.61 6.59
N SER A 155 2.53 9.89 5.38
CA SER A 155 1.26 9.34 4.85
C SER A 155 1.29 7.81 4.67
N SER A 156 2.47 7.21 4.48
CA SER A 156 2.63 5.75 4.34
C SER A 156 2.41 5.02 5.66
N ALA A 157 2.91 5.54 6.79
CA ALA A 157 2.63 4.99 8.11
C ALA A 157 1.13 5.06 8.45
N LEU A 158 0.50 6.18 8.08
CA LEU A 158 -0.95 6.38 8.16
C LEU A 158 -1.72 5.33 7.34
N HIS A 159 -1.32 5.15 6.09
CA HIS A 159 -1.92 4.16 5.20
C HIS A 159 -1.82 2.74 5.77
N ALA A 160 -0.66 2.36 6.30
CA ALA A 160 -0.46 1.04 6.91
C ALA A 160 -1.35 0.81 8.14
N MET A 161 -1.54 1.83 8.98
CA MET A 161 -2.45 1.75 10.13
C MET A 161 -3.90 1.53 9.69
N PHE A 162 -4.38 2.30 8.72
CA PHE A 162 -5.74 2.14 8.21
C PHE A 162 -5.95 0.85 7.41
N ALA A 163 -4.91 0.34 6.73
CA ALA A 163 -4.98 -0.90 5.96
C ALA A 163 -5.38 -2.10 6.83
N ALA A 164 -4.99 -2.11 8.11
CA ALA A 164 -5.42 -3.14 9.06
C ALA A 164 -6.82 -2.88 9.63
N MET A 165 -7.19 -1.61 9.84
CA MET A 165 -8.46 -1.25 10.48
C MET A 165 -9.65 -1.31 9.53
N LEU A 166 -9.55 -0.73 8.33
CA LEU A 166 -10.68 -0.59 7.42
C LEU A 166 -11.34 -1.93 7.06
N PRO A 167 -10.60 -3.02 6.77
CA PRO A 167 -11.22 -4.30 6.43
C PRO A 167 -12.10 -4.90 7.53
N THR A 168 -11.88 -4.54 8.79
CA THR A 168 -12.70 -5.04 9.93
C THR A 168 -14.04 -4.31 10.06
N MET A 169 -14.24 -3.24 9.29
CA MET A 169 -15.47 -2.44 9.28
C MET A 169 -16.41 -2.86 8.15
N PRO A 170 -17.73 -2.68 8.30
CA PRO A 170 -18.70 -2.75 7.21
C PRO A 170 -18.40 -1.73 6.10
N ALA A 171 -18.79 -2.07 4.87
CA ALA A 171 -18.62 -1.25 3.67
C ALA A 171 -19.05 0.22 3.85
N GLY A 172 -20.24 0.47 4.41
CA GLY A 172 -20.74 1.83 4.66
C GLY A 172 -19.92 2.62 5.67
N ALA A 173 -19.45 1.95 6.73
CA ALA A 173 -18.59 2.55 7.75
C ALA A 173 -17.19 2.89 7.19
N ARG A 174 -16.63 2.02 6.33
CA ARG A 174 -15.35 2.27 5.63
C ARG A 174 -15.43 3.56 4.81
N GLN A 175 -16.43 3.69 3.95
CA GLN A 175 -16.61 4.88 3.12
C GLN A 175 -16.73 6.16 3.96
N ALA A 176 -17.55 6.10 5.02
CA ALA A 176 -17.77 7.24 5.90
C ALA A 176 -16.48 7.66 6.62
N LEU A 177 -15.73 6.70 7.19
CA LEU A 177 -14.47 6.95 7.87
C LEU A 177 -13.43 7.55 6.92
N VAL A 178 -13.25 6.96 5.74
CA VAL A 178 -12.31 7.47 4.74
C VAL A 178 -12.67 8.89 4.32
N ARG A 179 -13.96 9.18 4.05
CA ARG A 179 -14.41 10.53 3.72
C ARG A 179 -14.09 11.54 4.82
N VAL A 180 -14.36 11.18 6.08
CA VAL A 180 -14.09 12.05 7.23
C VAL A 180 -12.59 12.27 7.34
N ALA A 181 -11.78 11.21 7.34
CA ALA A 181 -10.32 11.28 7.45
C ALA A 181 -9.71 12.19 6.39
N VAL A 182 -10.04 11.99 5.11
CA VAL A 182 -9.51 12.81 4.00
C VAL A 182 -9.95 14.29 4.09
N GLY A 183 -11.13 14.56 4.63
CA GLY A 183 -11.66 15.92 4.80
C GLY A 183 -10.97 16.76 5.88
N ARG A 184 -10.17 16.14 6.76
CA ARG A 184 -9.54 16.79 7.93
C ARG A 184 -8.46 17.79 7.55
N PRO A 185 -8.25 18.88 8.29
CA PRO A 185 -7.37 19.98 7.87
C PRO A 185 -5.94 19.60 7.44
N PRO A 186 -5.18 18.76 8.18
CA PRO A 186 -3.79 18.47 7.82
C PRO A 186 -3.65 17.88 6.41
N GLU A 187 -2.63 18.30 5.67
CA GLU A 187 -2.46 17.95 4.25
C GLU A 187 -2.15 16.46 4.04
N ILE A 188 -1.52 15.83 5.02
CA ILE A 188 -1.23 14.39 5.02
C ILE A 188 -2.47 13.51 4.78
N TYR A 189 -3.66 13.99 5.18
CA TYR A 189 -4.91 13.29 4.94
C TYR A 189 -5.41 13.43 3.50
N ALA A 190 -5.07 14.52 2.82
CA ALA A 190 -5.33 14.67 1.40
C ALA A 190 -4.40 13.77 0.56
N GLU A 191 -3.14 13.65 0.98
CA GLU A 191 -2.18 12.70 0.40
C GLU A 191 -2.64 11.25 0.58
N LEU A 192 -3.10 10.90 1.79
CA LEU A 192 -3.70 9.60 2.07
C LEU A 192 -4.92 9.35 1.18
N GLY A 193 -5.77 10.35 1.00
CA GLY A 193 -6.90 10.29 0.06
C GLY A 193 -6.47 10.02 -1.38
N CYS A 194 -5.36 10.61 -1.85
CA CYS A 194 -4.81 10.30 -3.17
C CYS A 194 -4.38 8.83 -3.28
N GLY A 195 -3.74 8.28 -2.24
CA GLY A 195 -3.37 6.86 -2.19
C GLY A 195 -4.58 5.94 -2.24
N TRP A 196 -5.63 6.25 -1.47
CA TRP A 196 -6.87 5.49 -1.43
C TRP A 196 -7.70 5.53 -2.73
N LEU A 197 -7.41 6.43 -3.67
CA LEU A 197 -8.00 6.34 -5.03
C LEU A 197 -7.53 5.10 -5.80
N LEU A 198 -6.42 4.50 -5.40
CA LEU A 198 -5.85 3.29 -5.99
C LEU A 198 -6.21 2.02 -5.20
N ASP A 199 -7.03 2.13 -4.15
CA ASP A 199 -7.44 0.97 -3.34
C ASP A 199 -8.31 0.00 -4.13
N THR A 200 -8.20 -1.30 -3.85
CA THR A 200 -9.03 -2.34 -4.49
C THR A 200 -10.51 -2.26 -4.08
N ASN A 201 -10.82 -1.76 -2.88
CA ASN A 201 -12.16 -1.65 -2.34
C ASN A 201 -12.85 -0.35 -2.82
N ALA A 202 -14.05 -0.48 -3.39
CA ALA A 202 -14.75 0.63 -4.04
C ALA A 202 -15.23 1.71 -3.06
N GLU A 203 -15.54 1.31 -1.83
CA GLU A 203 -16.05 2.16 -0.75
C GLU A 203 -14.94 3.04 -0.20
N ILE A 204 -13.72 2.49 -0.07
CA ILE A 204 -12.51 3.28 0.25
C ILE A 204 -12.27 4.31 -0.85
N ARG A 205 -12.27 3.91 -2.13
CA ARG A 205 -12.10 4.84 -3.26
C ARG A 205 -13.17 5.93 -3.29
N SER A 206 -14.43 5.56 -3.07
CA SER A 206 -15.56 6.51 -3.07
C SER A 206 -15.44 7.52 -1.93
N GLY A 207 -15.13 7.05 -0.72
CA GLY A 207 -14.89 7.90 0.45
C GLY A 207 -13.75 8.88 0.19
N ALA A 208 -12.68 8.45 -0.47
CA ALA A 208 -11.53 9.29 -0.75
C ALA A 208 -11.89 10.44 -1.70
N VAL A 209 -12.61 10.17 -2.79
CA VAL A 209 -13.11 11.22 -3.70
C VAL A 209 -14.06 12.18 -2.98
N GLU A 210 -14.95 11.68 -2.13
CA GLU A 210 -15.85 12.55 -1.34
C GLU A 210 -15.10 13.45 -0.37
N GLY A 211 -14.09 12.91 0.33
CA GLY A 211 -13.27 13.68 1.24
C GLY A 211 -12.47 14.76 0.52
N LEU A 212 -11.89 14.46 -0.65
CA LEU A 212 -11.21 15.44 -1.49
C LEU A 212 -12.18 16.52 -2.01
N ALA A 213 -13.41 16.15 -2.36
CA ALA A 213 -14.45 17.11 -2.72
C ALA A 213 -14.82 18.02 -1.53
N ASN A 214 -14.91 17.49 -0.32
CA ASN A 214 -15.12 18.28 0.89
C ASN A 214 -13.96 19.26 1.16
N ARG A 215 -12.70 18.85 0.90
CA ARG A 215 -11.56 19.78 0.94
C ARG A 215 -11.70 20.89 -0.08
N LEU A 216 -12.10 20.58 -1.32
CA LEU A 216 -12.30 21.60 -2.35
C LEU A 216 -13.41 22.59 -1.95
N ALA A 217 -14.57 22.09 -1.51
CA ALA A 217 -15.69 22.91 -1.09
C ALA A 217 -15.35 23.83 0.09
N SER A 218 -14.44 23.39 0.97
CA SER A 218 -13.95 24.18 2.11
C SER A 218 -12.72 25.05 1.79
N GLY A 219 -12.27 25.10 0.54
CA GLY A 219 -11.12 25.90 0.11
C GLY A 219 -9.76 25.39 0.61
N ARG A 220 -9.68 24.11 0.99
CA ARG A 220 -8.47 23.46 1.56
C ARG A 220 -7.74 22.53 0.59
N LEU A 221 -8.22 22.38 -0.64
CA LEU A 221 -7.53 21.57 -1.64
C LEU A 221 -6.29 22.32 -2.16
N SER A 222 -5.11 21.75 -1.98
CA SER A 222 -3.86 22.36 -2.45
C SER A 222 -3.61 22.10 -3.94
N ALA A 223 -2.73 22.91 -4.53
CA ALA A 223 -2.24 22.69 -5.89
C ALA A 223 -1.35 21.44 -6.01
N GLU A 224 -0.65 21.05 -4.94
CA GLU A 224 0.13 19.81 -4.87
C GLU A 224 -0.78 18.58 -5.02
N VAL A 225 -1.88 18.56 -4.26
CA VAL A 225 -2.92 17.51 -4.38
C VAL A 225 -3.54 17.53 -5.76
N LEU A 226 -3.89 18.70 -6.30
CA LEU A 226 -4.43 18.80 -7.66
C LEU A 226 -3.48 18.21 -8.73
N ALA A 227 -2.17 18.40 -8.59
CA ALA A 227 -1.17 17.79 -9.47
C ALA A 227 -1.17 16.26 -9.35
N ARG A 228 -1.27 15.70 -8.13
CA ARG A 228 -1.41 14.25 -7.89
C ARG A 228 -2.66 13.69 -8.55
N LEU A 229 -3.81 14.35 -8.37
CA LEU A 229 -5.07 13.93 -8.98
C LEU A 229 -5.01 13.89 -10.51
N THR A 230 -4.27 14.81 -11.12
CA THR A 230 -4.08 14.85 -12.58
C THR A 230 -3.26 13.65 -13.09
N ILE A 231 -2.27 13.20 -12.31
CA ILE A 231 -1.51 11.97 -12.62
C ILE A 231 -2.41 10.75 -12.47
N LEU A 232 -3.04 10.61 -11.30
CA LEU A 232 -3.87 9.47 -10.91
C LEU A 232 -5.03 9.20 -11.87
N ARG A 233 -5.63 10.26 -12.44
CA ARG A 233 -6.69 10.15 -13.45
C ARG A 233 -6.37 9.14 -14.55
N SER A 234 -5.12 9.10 -15.01
CA SER A 234 -4.69 8.24 -16.11
C SER A 234 -4.43 6.78 -15.71
N TRP A 235 -4.46 6.47 -14.41
CA TRP A 235 -4.16 5.13 -13.87
C TRP A 235 -5.40 4.44 -13.31
N MET A 236 -6.57 5.08 -13.39
CA MET A 236 -7.80 4.50 -12.85
C MET A 236 -8.49 3.68 -13.92
N ALA A 237 -8.83 2.42 -13.64
CA ALA A 237 -9.63 1.58 -14.53
C ALA A 237 -11.15 1.85 -14.42
N ASP A 238 -11.62 2.30 -13.26
CA ASP A 238 -13.02 2.58 -12.95
C ASP A 238 -13.52 3.88 -13.63
N ALA A 239 -14.41 3.74 -14.61
CA ALA A 239 -14.93 4.88 -15.38
C ALA A 239 -15.76 5.85 -14.53
N VAL A 240 -16.58 5.35 -13.61
CA VAL A 240 -17.44 6.19 -12.76
C VAL A 240 -16.58 7.01 -11.81
N LEU A 241 -15.56 6.38 -11.22
CA LEU A 241 -14.64 7.08 -10.34
C LEU A 241 -13.78 8.10 -11.09
N ARG A 242 -13.32 7.77 -12.32
CA ARG A 242 -12.64 8.73 -13.20
C ARG A 242 -13.48 9.95 -13.49
N ASP A 243 -14.76 9.79 -13.82
CA ASP A 243 -15.66 10.91 -14.13
C ASP A 243 -15.86 11.83 -12.92
N ARG A 244 -15.96 11.26 -11.71
CA ARG A 244 -16.02 12.03 -10.46
C ARG A 244 -14.73 12.80 -10.22
N LEU A 245 -13.57 12.17 -10.45
CA LEU A 245 -12.28 12.82 -10.33
C LEU A 245 -12.10 13.95 -11.36
N ASP A 246 -12.58 13.75 -12.59
CA ASP A 246 -12.59 14.76 -13.64
C ASP A 246 -13.44 15.98 -13.27
N GLY A 247 -14.60 15.74 -12.65
CA GLY A 247 -15.43 16.79 -12.05
C GLY A 247 -14.66 17.59 -11.01
N LEU A 248 -14.03 16.91 -10.06
CA LEU A 248 -13.25 17.52 -8.98
C LEU A 248 -12.08 18.36 -9.52
N VAL A 249 -11.30 17.82 -10.46
CA VAL A 249 -10.17 18.53 -11.08
C VAL A 249 -10.65 19.75 -11.85
N ARG A 250 -11.76 19.65 -12.60
CA ARG A 250 -12.36 20.76 -13.33
C ARG A 250 -12.82 21.88 -12.39
N ASP A 251 -13.48 21.54 -11.30
CA ASP A 251 -13.95 22.50 -10.31
C ASP A 251 -12.79 23.17 -9.56
N ALA A 252 -11.73 22.41 -9.23
CA ALA A 252 -10.50 22.95 -8.63
C ALA A 252 -9.79 23.95 -9.56
N MET A 253 -9.69 23.63 -10.85
CA MET A 253 -9.15 24.56 -11.86
C MET A 253 -10.01 25.82 -11.98
N ARG A 254 -11.33 25.71 -11.98
CA ARG A 254 -12.25 26.86 -12.01
C ARG A 254 -12.10 27.76 -10.78
N ASN A 255 -11.76 27.18 -9.63
CA ASN A 255 -11.46 27.91 -8.40
C ASN A 255 -10.05 28.53 -8.36
N GLY A 256 -9.27 28.41 -9.45
CA GLY A 256 -7.97 29.07 -9.60
C GLY A 256 -6.81 28.40 -8.85
N ILE A 257 -7.00 27.17 -8.34
CA ILE A 257 -5.97 26.43 -7.59
C ILE A 257 -4.74 26.12 -8.45
N ALA A 258 -4.93 25.94 -9.76
CA ALA A 258 -3.85 25.60 -10.70
C ALA A 258 -2.86 26.74 -11.00
N ARG A 259 -2.97 27.92 -10.36
CA ARG A 259 -2.07 29.04 -10.66
C ARG A 259 -0.61 28.68 -10.32
N ALA A 260 0.21 28.77 -11.36
CA ALA A 260 1.57 28.24 -11.48
C ALA A 260 2.40 28.30 -10.19
N ILE A 261 2.55 27.13 -9.54
CA ILE A 261 3.69 26.91 -8.67
C ILE A 261 4.92 26.91 -9.58
N SER A 262 5.81 27.88 -9.40
CA SER A 262 7.16 27.80 -9.95
C SER A 262 7.89 26.70 -9.20
N GLU A 263 7.71 25.46 -9.62
CA GLU A 263 8.42 24.36 -8.97
C GLU A 263 9.92 24.43 -9.30
N PRO A 264 10.80 24.30 -8.29
CA PRO A 264 12.24 24.26 -8.53
C PRO A 264 12.58 23.09 -9.45
N GLU A 265 13.54 23.33 -10.35
CA GLU A 265 14.04 22.32 -11.30
C GLU A 265 14.47 21.05 -10.55
N ARG A 266 13.98 19.90 -11.04
CA ARG A 266 14.33 18.58 -10.51
C ARG A 266 15.51 18.04 -11.31
N LYS A 267 16.56 17.61 -10.60
CA LYS A 267 17.75 17.03 -11.22
C LYS A 267 17.86 15.56 -10.85
N LEU A 268 17.86 14.71 -11.86
CA LEU A 268 18.17 13.29 -11.75
C LEU A 268 19.68 13.12 -11.96
N HIS A 269 20.42 12.79 -10.91
CA HIS A 269 21.89 12.69 -10.99
C HIS A 269 22.37 11.34 -11.53
N ARG A 270 21.64 10.26 -11.21
CA ARG A 270 21.93 8.88 -11.57
C ARG A 270 20.65 8.09 -11.52
N ILE A 271 20.45 7.21 -12.49
CA ILE A 271 19.34 6.27 -12.54
C ILE A 271 19.94 4.91 -12.87
N VAL A 272 19.58 3.91 -12.08
CA VAL A 272 20.03 2.53 -12.27
C VAL A 272 18.84 1.60 -12.38
N ALA A 273 18.99 0.53 -13.16
CA ALA A 273 18.03 -0.57 -13.24
C ALA A 273 18.75 -1.91 -13.16
N SER A 274 18.17 -2.87 -12.45
CA SER A 274 18.63 -4.26 -12.48
C SER A 274 18.27 -4.92 -13.82
N LEU A 275 18.86 -6.09 -14.08
CA LEU A 275 18.26 -7.04 -15.02
C LEU A 275 16.92 -7.53 -14.48
N VAL A 276 16.07 -8.00 -15.39
CA VAL A 276 14.87 -8.76 -15.04
C VAL A 276 15.33 -10.12 -14.52
N ASP A 277 14.95 -10.46 -13.29
CA ASP A 277 15.32 -11.73 -12.68
C ASP A 277 14.45 -12.90 -13.19
N GLY A 278 14.79 -14.13 -12.77
CA GLY A 278 14.03 -15.33 -13.15
C GLY A 278 12.58 -15.38 -12.64
N SER A 279 12.16 -14.43 -11.80
CA SER A 279 10.79 -14.26 -11.34
C SER A 279 10.02 -13.15 -12.09
N GLY A 280 10.67 -12.53 -13.10
CA GLY A 280 10.13 -11.41 -13.85
C GLY A 280 10.19 -10.07 -13.12
N ALA A 281 11.03 -9.93 -12.09
CA ALA A 281 11.14 -8.70 -11.31
C ALA A 281 12.31 -7.82 -11.77
N GLN A 282 12.09 -6.50 -11.79
CA GLN A 282 13.11 -5.50 -12.10
C GLN A 282 13.05 -4.36 -11.08
N SER A 283 14.19 -4.06 -10.46
CA SER A 283 14.34 -2.93 -9.53
C SER A 283 14.98 -1.75 -10.23
N MET A 284 14.46 -0.56 -9.99
CA MET A 284 15.06 0.69 -10.47
C MET A 284 15.22 1.68 -9.31
N ALA A 285 16.28 2.49 -9.36
CA ALA A 285 16.50 3.55 -8.40
C ALA A 285 17.04 4.83 -9.07
N ALA A 286 16.58 5.99 -8.61
CA ALA A 286 17.00 7.29 -9.10
C ALA A 286 17.41 8.22 -7.95
N THR A 287 18.60 8.82 -8.03
CA THR A 287 18.99 9.90 -7.11
C THR A 287 18.42 11.23 -7.60
N VAL A 288 17.58 11.86 -6.79
CA VAL A 288 16.84 13.08 -7.11
C VAL A 288 17.36 14.25 -6.28
N GLN A 289 17.42 15.44 -6.88
CA GLN A 289 17.61 16.70 -6.17
C GLN A 289 16.55 17.72 -6.58
N LYS A 290 15.84 18.29 -5.60
CA LYS A 290 14.87 19.39 -5.76
C LYS A 290 15.33 20.55 -4.87
N GLY A 291 15.93 21.58 -5.46
CA GLY A 291 16.58 22.65 -4.70
C GLY A 291 17.72 22.12 -3.82
N SER A 292 17.62 22.31 -2.49
CA SER A 292 18.56 21.75 -1.51
C SER A 292 18.22 20.33 -1.06
N SER A 293 16.97 19.90 -1.24
CA SER A 293 16.49 18.59 -0.80
C SER A 293 16.96 17.48 -1.73
N ARG A 294 17.30 16.33 -1.14
CA ARG A 294 17.80 15.15 -1.83
C ARG A 294 16.96 13.93 -1.45
N SER A 295 16.83 13.01 -2.39
CA SER A 295 16.16 11.74 -2.15
C SER A 295 16.64 10.64 -3.08
N VAL A 296 16.31 9.40 -2.76
CA VAL A 296 16.42 8.24 -3.66
C VAL A 296 15.01 7.72 -3.91
N ALA A 297 14.55 7.80 -5.15
CA ALA A 297 13.31 7.15 -5.56
C ALA A 297 13.61 5.71 -5.97
N VAL A 298 12.80 4.76 -5.53
CA VAL A 298 12.93 3.33 -5.82
C VAL A 298 11.61 2.81 -6.38
N VAL A 299 11.68 1.95 -7.40
CA VAL A 299 10.52 1.29 -8.01
C VAL A 299 10.86 -0.18 -8.24
N LEU A 300 9.92 -1.06 -7.92
CA LEU A 300 9.95 -2.48 -8.23
C LEU A 300 8.85 -2.80 -9.25
N LEU A 301 9.26 -3.26 -10.43
CA LEU A 301 8.38 -3.76 -11.48
C LEU A 301 8.34 -5.29 -11.38
N LYS A 302 7.18 -5.90 -11.62
CA LYS A 302 7.06 -7.36 -11.70
C LYS A 302 6.08 -7.75 -12.80
N GLN A 303 6.55 -8.62 -13.70
CA GLN A 303 5.73 -9.22 -14.74
C GLN A 303 4.48 -9.90 -14.14
N GLY A 304 3.32 -9.65 -14.75
CA GLY A 304 2.00 -10.10 -14.30
C GLY A 304 1.41 -9.29 -13.14
N PHE A 305 2.15 -8.31 -12.60
CA PHE A 305 1.72 -7.47 -11.48
C PHE A 305 1.80 -5.97 -11.79
N GLY A 306 2.67 -5.55 -12.70
CA GLY A 306 2.95 -4.15 -12.98
C GLY A 306 3.89 -3.52 -11.95
N VAL A 307 3.52 -2.36 -11.41
CA VAL A 307 4.33 -1.65 -10.39
C VAL A 307 4.00 -2.19 -9.01
N LYS A 308 4.89 -3.03 -8.48
CA LYS A 308 4.69 -3.77 -7.23
C LYS A 308 5.08 -3.00 -5.98
N ASP A 309 6.12 -2.19 -6.06
CA ASP A 309 6.55 -1.32 -4.96
C ASP A 309 7.12 -0.02 -5.52
N ALA A 310 6.97 1.07 -4.79
CA ALA A 310 7.48 2.37 -5.16
C ALA A 310 7.50 3.29 -3.95
N TYR A 311 8.66 3.90 -3.67
CA TYR A 311 8.81 4.81 -2.54
C TYR A 311 9.96 5.81 -2.77
N VAL A 312 9.97 6.87 -1.98
CA VAL A 312 11.01 7.90 -2.00
C VAL A 312 11.65 7.97 -0.63
N LEU A 313 12.96 7.71 -0.57
CA LEU A 313 13.77 7.86 0.64
C LEU A 313 14.33 9.28 0.68
N PRO A 314 13.92 10.16 1.63
CA PRO A 314 14.59 11.43 1.82
C PRO A 314 16.04 11.21 2.25
N CYS A 315 16.92 12.16 1.91
CA CYS A 315 18.32 12.15 2.31
C CYS A 315 18.72 13.52 2.88
N ASP A 316 19.41 13.50 4.01
CA ASP A 316 19.94 14.68 4.68
C ASP A 316 21.12 15.29 3.91
N SER A 317 21.80 14.47 3.10
CA SER A 317 23.01 14.91 2.39
C SER A 317 23.27 14.18 1.07
N ALA A 318 24.15 14.75 0.24
CA ALA A 318 24.67 14.08 -0.96
C ALA A 318 25.46 12.82 -0.63
N THR A 319 26.12 12.79 0.54
CA THR A 319 26.90 11.64 0.99
C THR A 319 25.98 10.47 1.33
N GLU A 320 24.90 10.74 2.06
CA GLU A 320 23.88 9.72 2.37
C GLU A 320 23.19 9.21 1.10
N GLN A 321 22.80 10.12 0.20
CA GLN A 321 22.21 9.76 -1.09
C GLN A 321 23.11 8.80 -1.89
N ARG A 322 24.43 9.06 -1.94
CA ARG A 322 25.40 8.16 -2.58
C ARG A 322 25.54 6.83 -1.83
N ALA A 323 25.51 6.85 -0.51
CA ALA A 323 25.61 5.64 0.30
C ALA A 323 24.39 4.72 0.14
N ILE A 324 23.17 5.28 0.11
CA ILE A 324 21.94 4.53 -0.19
C ILE A 324 22.03 3.92 -1.60
N MET A 325 22.39 4.73 -2.60
CA MET A 325 22.53 4.25 -3.97
C MET A 325 23.58 3.14 -4.10
N ALA A 326 24.73 3.27 -3.43
CA ALA A 326 25.77 2.25 -3.43
C ALA A 326 25.27 0.93 -2.83
N ARG A 327 24.57 0.97 -1.68
CA ARG A 327 23.97 -0.23 -1.08
C ARG A 327 22.99 -0.94 -2.03
N ILE A 328 22.12 -0.17 -2.69
CA ILE A 328 21.20 -0.71 -3.69
C ILE A 328 22.01 -1.41 -4.80
N THR A 329 23.02 -0.76 -5.38
CA THR A 329 23.81 -1.36 -6.47
C THR A 329 24.77 -2.47 -6.05
N ASP A 330 25.10 -2.59 -4.76
CA ASP A 330 25.93 -3.69 -4.22
C ASP A 330 25.09 -4.96 -4.02
N GLU A 331 23.78 -4.82 -3.76
CA GLU A 331 22.84 -5.93 -3.55
C GLU A 331 22.28 -6.51 -4.86
N ILE A 332 22.18 -5.69 -5.90
CA ILE A 332 21.67 -6.08 -7.23
C ILE A 332 22.61 -5.61 -8.33
N GLU A 333 22.92 -6.52 -9.26
CA GLU A 333 23.64 -6.16 -10.48
C GLU A 333 22.78 -5.17 -11.30
N ALA A 334 23.21 -3.91 -11.32
CA ALA A 334 22.45 -2.79 -11.85
C ALA A 334 23.27 -1.96 -12.84
N PHE A 335 22.58 -1.43 -13.85
CA PHE A 335 23.16 -0.69 -14.97
C PHE A 335 22.62 0.73 -14.98
N ASP A 336 23.47 1.70 -15.36
CA ASP A 336 23.01 3.07 -15.55
C ASP A 336 22.04 3.14 -16.75
N VAL A 337 20.89 3.77 -16.55
CA VAL A 337 19.83 3.92 -17.55
C VAL A 337 19.40 5.38 -17.70
N SER A 338 18.67 5.68 -18.77
CA SER A 338 18.14 7.03 -19.01
C SER A 338 16.83 7.28 -18.26
N ALA A 339 16.47 8.55 -18.10
CA ALA A 339 15.15 8.93 -17.56
C ALA A 339 14.00 8.49 -18.49
N ALA A 340 14.25 8.48 -19.80
CA ALA A 340 13.29 7.98 -20.79
C ALA A 340 13.03 6.48 -20.59
N TYR A 341 14.08 5.68 -20.43
CA TYR A 341 13.96 4.25 -20.14
C TYR A 341 13.15 4.00 -18.85
N MET A 342 13.46 4.73 -17.77
CA MET A 342 12.70 4.63 -16.52
C MET A 342 11.21 4.93 -16.73
N ALA A 343 10.88 6.00 -17.46
CA ALA A 343 9.49 6.34 -17.76
C ALA A 343 8.79 5.28 -18.63
N GLU A 344 9.47 4.74 -19.64
CA GLU A 344 8.94 3.68 -20.52
C GLU A 344 8.70 2.39 -19.74
N ALA A 345 9.66 1.93 -18.95
CA ALA A 345 9.54 0.72 -18.15
C ALA A 345 8.38 0.80 -17.15
N ILE A 346 8.23 1.94 -16.45
CA ILE A 346 7.10 2.15 -15.54
C ILE A 346 5.79 2.24 -16.33
N GLY A 347 5.78 2.89 -17.50
CA GLY A 347 4.60 3.00 -18.36
C GLY A 347 4.09 1.64 -18.84
N LEU A 348 4.99 0.74 -19.25
CA LEU A 348 4.66 -0.63 -19.64
C LEU A 348 4.11 -1.43 -18.45
N ALA A 349 4.80 -1.38 -17.31
CA ALA A 349 4.34 -2.05 -16.09
C ALA A 349 2.99 -1.51 -15.60
N LEU A 350 2.74 -0.21 -15.74
CA LEU A 350 1.43 0.38 -15.44
C LEU A 350 0.32 -0.22 -16.30
N ALA A 351 0.53 -0.37 -17.61
CA ALA A 351 -0.49 -0.96 -18.46
C ALA A 351 -0.72 -2.44 -18.14
N GLU A 352 0.36 -3.21 -17.96
CA GLU A 352 0.27 -4.63 -17.59
C GLU A 352 -0.52 -4.82 -16.28
N GLY A 353 -0.21 -4.02 -15.24
CA GLY A 353 -0.95 -4.04 -13.98
C GLY A 353 -2.43 -3.72 -14.18
N LEU A 354 -2.74 -2.66 -14.92
CA LEU A 354 -4.13 -2.26 -15.16
C LEU A 354 -4.93 -3.27 -15.99
N GLU A 355 -4.30 -3.92 -16.97
CA GLU A 355 -4.88 -5.04 -17.72
C GLU A 355 -5.19 -6.23 -16.82
N ALA A 356 -4.35 -6.47 -15.81
CA ALA A 356 -4.57 -7.47 -14.76
C ALA A 356 -5.52 -7.01 -13.64
N ALA A 357 -6.17 -5.85 -13.78
CA ALA A 357 -7.01 -5.20 -12.75
C ALA A 357 -6.28 -4.91 -11.43
N LEU A 358 -4.96 -4.69 -11.50
CA LEU A 358 -4.10 -4.31 -10.39
C LEU A 358 -3.76 -2.81 -10.52
N ALA A 359 -4.22 -2.02 -9.55
CA ALA A 359 -3.80 -0.63 -9.45
C ALA A 359 -2.32 -0.56 -9.03
N PRO A 360 -1.56 0.46 -9.49
CA PRO A 360 -0.21 0.68 -8.98
C PRO A 360 -0.23 0.99 -7.49
N VAL A 361 0.87 0.74 -6.80
CA VAL A 361 1.02 1.14 -5.39
C VAL A 361 0.97 2.66 -5.21
N PRO A 362 0.39 3.17 -4.10
CA PRO A 362 0.27 4.61 -3.83
C PRO A 362 1.58 5.41 -3.94
N GLY A 363 2.69 4.85 -3.46
CA GLY A 363 3.99 5.53 -3.46
C GLY A 363 4.56 5.79 -4.86
N LEU A 364 3.98 5.20 -5.91
CA LEU A 364 4.35 5.54 -7.30
C LEU A 364 4.07 7.01 -7.62
N VAL A 365 3.04 7.61 -7.02
CA VAL A 365 2.76 9.05 -7.20
C VAL A 365 3.94 9.89 -6.69
N ASP A 366 4.50 9.53 -5.53
CA ASP A 366 5.63 10.23 -4.94
C ASP A 366 6.89 10.09 -5.80
N VAL A 367 7.13 8.89 -6.35
CA VAL A 367 8.22 8.66 -7.31
C VAL A 367 8.05 9.51 -8.56
N VAL A 368 6.86 9.51 -9.17
CA VAL A 368 6.56 10.25 -10.39
C VAL A 368 6.75 11.75 -10.19
N GLN A 369 6.24 12.27 -9.07
CA GLN A 369 6.42 13.68 -8.73
C GLN A 369 7.86 14.03 -8.41
N SER A 370 8.58 13.17 -7.68
CA SER A 370 9.99 13.41 -7.33
C SER A 370 10.88 13.40 -8.57
N CYS A 371 10.65 12.45 -9.47
CA CYS A 371 11.45 12.28 -10.69
C CYS A 371 11.05 13.23 -11.83
N GLY A 372 9.99 14.03 -11.67
CA GLY A 372 9.52 14.95 -12.72
C GLY A 372 8.82 14.24 -13.87
N LEU A 373 8.25 13.07 -13.63
CA LEU A 373 7.60 12.22 -14.63
C LEU A 373 6.08 12.47 -14.73
N ALA A 374 5.59 13.68 -14.47
CA ALA A 374 4.14 13.97 -14.38
C ALA A 374 3.32 13.61 -15.66
N GLY A 375 4.01 13.49 -16.80
CA GLY A 375 3.44 13.00 -18.06
C GLY A 375 3.32 11.49 -18.18
N LEU A 376 3.70 10.72 -17.15
CA LEU A 376 3.67 9.26 -17.18
C LEU A 376 2.25 8.75 -17.42
N ARG A 377 2.10 7.89 -18.42
CA ARG A 377 0.85 7.22 -18.80
C ARG A 377 1.11 5.73 -18.96
N PRO A 378 0.10 4.87 -18.77
CA PRO A 378 0.18 3.48 -19.21
C PRO A 378 0.55 3.43 -20.69
N LEU A 379 1.57 2.65 -21.04
CA LEU A 379 2.00 2.40 -22.42
C LEU A 379 1.54 1.01 -22.86
N PRO A 380 1.19 0.79 -24.14
CA PRO A 380 0.79 -0.54 -24.61
C PRO A 380 1.79 -1.63 -24.20
N SER A 381 1.32 -2.66 -23.49
CA SER A 381 2.13 -3.72 -22.88
C SER A 381 2.25 -5.00 -23.73
N SER A 382 1.61 -5.07 -24.91
CA SER A 382 1.69 -6.27 -25.75
C SER A 382 3.09 -6.42 -26.37
N VAL A 383 3.51 -7.67 -26.59
CA VAL A 383 4.80 -7.98 -27.22
C VAL A 383 4.89 -7.32 -28.60
N GLU A 384 3.80 -7.33 -29.36
CA GLU A 384 3.70 -6.67 -30.66
C GLU A 384 3.93 -5.15 -30.54
N ALA A 385 3.30 -4.49 -29.56
CA ALA A 385 3.45 -3.05 -29.38
C ALA A 385 4.83 -2.64 -28.86
N ILE A 386 5.44 -3.48 -28.02
CA ILE A 386 6.82 -3.30 -27.54
C ILE A 386 7.83 -3.45 -28.70
N LEU A 387 7.60 -4.42 -29.60
CA LEU A 387 8.42 -4.61 -30.79
C LEU A 387 8.26 -3.45 -31.79
N GLU A 388 7.05 -2.91 -31.96
CA GLU A 388 6.80 -1.72 -32.78
C GLU A 388 7.48 -0.45 -32.23
N LEU A 389 7.67 -0.36 -30.90
CA LEU A 389 8.45 0.71 -30.25
C LEU A 389 9.97 0.55 -30.42
N ALA A 390 10.45 -0.68 -30.64
CA ALA A 390 11.87 -1.00 -30.76
C ALA A 390 12.42 -0.89 -32.20
N ASP A 391 11.55 -0.79 -33.21
CA ASP A 391 11.89 -0.66 -34.63
C ASP A 391 11.19 0.58 -35.25
N PRO A 392 11.77 1.80 -35.12
CA PRO A 392 11.11 3.06 -35.45
C PRO A 392 10.88 3.36 -36.94
#